data_AF-A0AA37V9K5-F1
#
_entry.id   AF-A0AA37V9K5-F1
#
_cell.length_a   1.000
_cell.length_b   1.000
_cell.length_c   1.000
_cell.angle_alpha   90.00
_cell.angle_beta   90.00
_cell.angle_gamma   90.00
#
_symmetry.space_group_name_H-M   'P 1'
#
loop_
_entity.id
_entity.type
_entity.pdbx_description
1 polymer ?
#
loop_
_entity_poly.entity_id
_entity_poly.type
_entity_poly.pdbx_seq_one_letter_code
_entity_poly.pdbx_strand_id
1 'polypeptide(L)'
;MPSLYDLAARLQAFAAGELTREALDAWIAPVLAADPLDVEHSDAVPWEDAPDEERLFWRLLYLVESSEPDDAGEPALRALAGRAVRCLASTVSPADTLELLPLVIDQPRLCTIVERHAQGLVSRTGFLSVLANAGYPPHAKLWLTHADADALAALCERLSAGDYAAVARMLESAPGRAPQPDPRA
;
A
#
# COMPACT_ATOMS: atom_id res chain seq x y z
N MET A 1 -16.08 -17.35 6.35
CA MET A 1 -15.17 -16.19 6.44
C MET A 1 -15.19 -15.50 5.08
N PRO A 2 -15.35 -14.17 5.01
CA PRO A 2 -15.19 -13.43 3.75
C PRO A 2 -13.77 -13.57 3.21
N SER A 3 -13.61 -13.45 1.90
CA SER A 3 -12.33 -13.52 1.20
C SER A 3 -11.68 -12.13 1.02
N LEU A 4 -10.40 -12.13 0.63
CA LEU A 4 -9.69 -10.93 0.15
C LEU A 4 -10.48 -10.19 -0.95
N TYR A 5 -11.08 -10.94 -1.87
CA TYR A 5 -11.81 -10.36 -2.99
C TYR A 5 -13.15 -9.75 -2.57
N ASP A 6 -13.81 -10.30 -1.55
CA ASP A 6 -15.01 -9.70 -0.96
C ASP A 6 -14.68 -8.35 -0.31
N LEU A 7 -13.57 -8.28 0.43
CA LEU A 7 -13.07 -7.03 1.00
C LEU A 7 -12.69 -6.04 -0.10
N ALA A 8 -11.95 -6.46 -1.13
CA ALA A 8 -11.55 -5.61 -2.24
C ALA A 8 -12.76 -5.02 -2.99
N ALA A 9 -13.80 -5.82 -3.24
CA ALA A 9 -15.03 -5.34 -3.88
C ALA A 9 -15.74 -4.25 -3.04
N ARG A 10 -15.78 -4.42 -1.71
CA ARG A 10 -16.35 -3.42 -0.80
C ARG A 10 -15.52 -2.16 -0.72
N LEU A 11 -14.20 -2.30 -0.64
CA LEU A 11 -13.27 -1.17 -0.69
C LEU A 11 -13.37 -0.41 -2.01
N GLN A 12 -13.62 -1.10 -3.12
CA GLN A 12 -13.85 -0.47 -4.42
C GLN A 12 -15.15 0.32 -4.43
N ALA A 13 -16.26 -0.27 -3.96
CA ALA A 13 -17.54 0.43 -3.85
C ALA A 13 -17.45 1.64 -2.89
N PHE A 14 -16.69 1.50 -1.80
CA PHE A 14 -16.39 2.61 -0.89
C PHE A 14 -15.53 3.68 -1.58
N ALA A 15 -14.48 3.33 -2.30
CA ALA A 15 -13.67 4.30 -3.03
C ALA A 15 -14.48 5.05 -4.11
N ALA A 16 -15.48 4.40 -4.71
CA ALA A 16 -16.35 4.97 -5.73
C ALA A 16 -17.50 5.85 -5.19
N GLY A 17 -17.73 5.90 -3.88
CA GLY A 17 -18.88 6.61 -3.30
C GLY A 17 -20.18 5.80 -3.28
N GLU A 18 -20.15 4.54 -3.71
CA GLU A 18 -21.30 3.65 -3.80
C GLU A 18 -21.63 2.96 -2.46
N LEU A 19 -20.62 2.79 -1.60
CA LEU A 19 -20.75 2.32 -0.22
C LEU A 19 -20.43 3.46 0.75
N THR A 20 -21.26 3.63 1.78
CA THR A 20 -21.01 4.59 2.87
C THR A 20 -20.01 4.02 3.88
N ARG A 21 -19.37 4.88 4.68
CA ARG A 21 -18.50 4.43 5.77
C ARG A 21 -19.25 3.57 6.78
N GLU A 22 -20.43 4.02 7.20
CA GLU A 22 -21.32 3.28 8.11
C GLU A 22 -21.65 1.86 7.59
N ALA A 23 -21.97 1.72 6.30
CA ALA A 23 -22.27 0.41 5.70
C ALA A 23 -21.02 -0.49 5.58
N LEU A 24 -19.84 0.11 5.41
CA LEU A 24 -18.58 -0.61 5.44
C LEU A 24 -18.29 -1.11 6.88
N ASP A 25 -18.38 -0.23 7.88
CA ASP A 25 -18.15 -0.56 9.29
C ASP A 25 -19.11 -1.63 9.80
N ALA A 26 -20.40 -1.52 9.44
CA ALA A 26 -21.42 -2.52 9.79
C ALA A 26 -21.10 -3.92 9.24
N TRP A 27 -20.40 -3.99 8.10
CA TRP A 27 -19.93 -5.27 7.54
C TRP A 27 -18.63 -5.76 8.19
N ILE A 28 -17.70 -4.84 8.52
CA ILE A 28 -16.42 -5.16 9.16
C ILE A 28 -16.63 -5.68 10.59
N ALA A 29 -17.55 -5.09 11.35
CA ALA A 29 -17.78 -5.41 12.76
C ALA A 29 -17.95 -6.93 13.05
N PRO A 30 -18.84 -7.68 12.37
CA PRO A 30 -18.95 -9.13 12.60
C PRO A 30 -17.74 -9.94 12.11
N VAL A 31 -16.93 -9.41 11.18
CA VAL A 31 -15.68 -10.06 10.73
C VAL A 31 -14.61 -9.96 11.80
N LEU A 32 -14.43 -8.76 12.39
CA LEU A 32 -13.51 -8.54 13.51
C LEU A 32 -13.94 -9.31 14.76
N ALA A 33 -15.25 -9.43 15.02
CA ALA A 33 -15.74 -10.23 16.14
C ALA A 33 -15.48 -11.73 15.99
N ALA A 34 -15.24 -12.19 14.76
CA ALA A 34 -14.88 -13.58 14.44
C ALA A 34 -13.38 -13.76 14.21
N ASP A 35 -12.57 -12.74 14.54
CA ASP A 35 -11.13 -12.72 14.31
C ASP A 35 -10.43 -13.86 15.06
N PRO A 36 -9.81 -14.82 14.34
CA PRO A 36 -9.08 -15.91 14.96
C PRO A 36 -7.78 -15.46 15.64
N LEU A 37 -7.36 -14.20 15.45
CA LEU A 37 -6.18 -13.59 16.08
C LEU A 37 -6.45 -13.01 17.46
N ASP A 38 -7.66 -13.21 18.02
CA ASP A 38 -7.94 -12.87 19.42
C ASP A 38 -6.96 -13.63 20.33
N VAL A 39 -6.10 -12.85 20.98
CA VAL A 39 -4.92 -13.26 21.75
C VAL A 39 -5.29 -14.23 22.88
N GLU A 40 -6.56 -14.25 23.27
CA GLU A 40 -7.12 -15.14 24.28
C GLU A 40 -7.19 -16.62 23.85
N HIS A 41 -7.05 -16.95 22.55
CA HIS A 41 -7.23 -18.31 22.02
C HIS A 41 -6.06 -18.83 21.16
N SER A 42 -4.84 -18.32 21.38
CA SER A 42 -3.65 -18.50 20.52
C SER A 42 -3.10 -19.95 20.39
N ASP A 43 -3.82 -20.79 19.65
CA ASP A 43 -3.29 -21.95 18.90
C ASP A 43 -3.02 -21.57 17.42
N ALA A 44 -3.06 -20.27 17.11
CA ALA A 44 -2.90 -19.76 15.75
C ALA A 44 -1.46 -19.98 15.26
N VAL A 45 -1.35 -20.43 14.00
CA VAL A 45 -0.09 -20.43 13.26
C VAL A 45 0.54 -19.02 13.37
N PRO A 46 1.87 -18.89 13.58
CA PRO A 46 2.52 -17.59 13.59
C PRO A 46 2.08 -16.76 12.37
N TRP A 47 1.67 -15.52 12.59
CA TRP A 47 1.10 -14.63 11.56
C TRP A 47 1.96 -14.52 10.30
N GLU A 48 3.27 -14.69 10.44
CA GLU A 48 4.23 -14.65 9.33
C GLU A 48 4.11 -15.85 8.37
N ASP A 49 3.56 -16.97 8.85
CA ASP A 49 3.38 -18.22 8.10
C ASP A 49 1.96 -18.37 7.51
N ALA A 50 1.05 -17.43 7.79
CA ALA A 50 -0.29 -17.42 7.20
C ALA A 50 -0.22 -17.18 5.67
N PRO A 51 -1.16 -17.73 4.87
CA PRO A 51 -1.22 -17.48 3.43
C PRO A 51 -1.26 -15.98 3.09
N ASP A 52 -0.59 -15.58 2.01
CA ASP A 52 -0.48 -14.15 1.64
C ASP A 52 -1.85 -13.48 1.43
N GLU A 53 -2.85 -14.21 0.91
CA GLU A 53 -4.23 -13.70 0.79
C GLU A 53 -4.85 -13.36 2.14
N GLU A 54 -4.66 -14.22 3.13
CA GLU A 54 -5.17 -14.04 4.48
C GLU A 54 -4.44 -12.89 5.18
N ARG A 55 -3.11 -12.84 5.03
CA ARG A 55 -2.27 -11.76 5.54
C ARG A 55 -2.70 -10.41 4.97
N LEU A 56 -2.94 -10.34 3.66
CA LEU A 56 -3.39 -9.12 3.00
C LEU A 56 -4.79 -8.73 3.41
N PHE A 57 -5.71 -9.70 3.51
CA PHE A 57 -7.08 -9.47 3.96
C PHE A 57 -7.12 -8.75 5.30
N TRP A 58 -6.48 -9.31 6.33
CA TRP A 58 -6.49 -8.68 7.66
C TRP A 58 -5.72 -7.37 7.68
N ARG A 59 -4.60 -7.26 6.95
CA ARG A 59 -3.84 -6.01 6.88
C ARG A 59 -4.68 -4.86 6.33
N LEU A 60 -5.47 -5.11 5.29
CA LEU A 60 -6.40 -4.13 4.73
C LEU A 60 -7.59 -3.87 5.67
N LEU A 61 -8.11 -4.91 6.34
CA LEU A 61 -9.21 -4.77 7.29
C LEU A 61 -8.83 -3.85 8.46
N TYR A 62 -7.69 -4.12 9.11
CA TYR A 62 -7.20 -3.29 10.22
C TYR A 62 -6.83 -1.88 9.78
N LEU A 63 -6.34 -1.71 8.55
CA LEU A 63 -6.06 -0.37 8.00
C LEU A 63 -7.33 0.50 7.94
N VAL A 64 -8.47 -0.11 7.58
CA VAL A 64 -9.76 0.57 7.55
C VAL A 64 -10.25 0.84 8.96
N GLU A 65 -10.18 -0.16 9.84
CA GLU A 65 -10.62 -0.06 11.23
C GLU A 65 -9.85 1.03 12.00
N SER A 66 -8.53 1.07 11.84
CA SER A 66 -7.68 2.04 12.54
C SER A 66 -7.76 3.46 11.96
N SER A 67 -8.51 3.67 10.87
CA SER A 67 -8.64 4.97 10.23
C SER A 67 -9.76 5.79 10.86
N GLU A 68 -9.41 6.98 11.35
CA GLU A 68 -10.34 7.92 12.00
C GLU A 68 -11.54 8.24 11.08
N PRO A 69 -12.78 8.18 11.60
CA PRO A 69 -14.00 8.36 10.79
C PRO A 69 -14.45 9.82 10.62
N ASP A 70 -13.59 10.80 10.90
CA ASP A 70 -13.98 12.22 10.83
C ASP A 70 -14.09 12.73 9.39
N ASP A 71 -14.68 13.92 9.22
CA ASP A 71 -14.96 14.54 7.92
C ASP A 71 -13.69 14.75 7.05
N ALA A 72 -12.51 14.82 7.68
CA ALA A 72 -11.22 14.92 7.01
C ALA A 72 -10.61 13.55 6.67
N GLY A 73 -10.87 12.54 7.49
CA GLY A 73 -10.37 11.18 7.39
C GLY A 73 -11.07 10.35 6.32
N GLU A 74 -12.39 10.54 6.13
CA GLU A 74 -13.13 9.73 5.14
C GLU A 74 -12.63 9.92 3.69
N PRO A 75 -12.41 11.14 3.17
CA PRO A 75 -11.83 11.31 1.83
C PRO A 75 -10.45 10.68 1.69
N ALA A 76 -9.61 10.78 2.73
CA ALA A 76 -8.28 10.18 2.75
C ALA A 76 -8.36 8.64 2.72
N LEU A 77 -9.29 8.06 3.49
CA LEU A 77 -9.55 6.63 3.50
C LEU A 77 -10.13 6.14 2.17
N ARG A 78 -11.06 6.86 1.54
CA ARG A 78 -11.57 6.51 0.20
C ARG A 78 -10.44 6.50 -0.83
N ALA A 79 -9.57 7.51 -0.79
CA ALA A 79 -8.41 7.57 -1.67
C ALA A 79 -7.45 6.40 -1.41
N LEU A 80 -7.20 6.05 -0.14
CA LEU A 80 -6.37 4.92 0.26
C LEU A 80 -6.96 3.57 -0.18
N ALA A 81 -8.26 3.36 0.05
CA ALA A 81 -8.99 2.17 -0.42
C ALA A 81 -8.87 2.01 -1.94
N GLY A 82 -9.08 3.09 -2.69
CA GLY A 82 -8.92 3.07 -4.15
C GLY A 82 -7.50 2.76 -4.60
N ARG A 83 -6.48 3.25 -3.89
CA ARG A 83 -5.08 2.88 -4.16
C ARG A 83 -4.78 1.42 -3.85
N ALA A 84 -5.23 0.91 -2.71
CA ALA A 84 -5.01 -0.48 -2.29
C ALA A 84 -5.66 -1.47 -3.26
N VAL A 85 -6.91 -1.22 -3.67
CA VAL A 85 -7.61 -2.08 -4.65
C VAL A 85 -6.94 -2.03 -6.02
N ARG A 86 -6.52 -0.84 -6.49
CA ARG A 86 -5.75 -0.73 -7.74
C ARG A 86 -4.42 -1.48 -7.67
N CYS A 87 -3.73 -1.42 -6.52
CA CYS A 87 -2.50 -2.17 -6.30
C CYS A 87 -2.75 -3.67 -6.48
N LEU A 88 -3.72 -4.22 -5.74
CA LEU A 88 -4.10 -5.63 -5.83
C LEU A 88 -4.51 -6.04 -7.26
N ALA A 89 -5.30 -5.21 -7.95
CA ALA A 89 -5.73 -5.48 -9.32
C ALA A 89 -4.58 -5.45 -10.33
N SER A 90 -3.55 -4.64 -10.09
CA SER A 90 -2.42 -4.48 -11.02
C SER A 90 -1.33 -5.53 -10.83
N THR A 91 -1.05 -5.94 -9.59
CA THR A 91 -0.01 -6.95 -9.30
C THR A 91 -0.53 -8.37 -9.54
N VAL A 92 -1.84 -8.61 -9.36
CA VAL A 92 -2.46 -9.95 -9.44
C VAL A 92 -1.82 -10.95 -8.45
N SER A 93 -1.08 -10.43 -7.45
CA SER A 93 -0.31 -11.20 -6.47
C SER A 93 -0.53 -10.59 -5.09
N PRO A 94 -1.15 -11.33 -4.15
CA PRO A 94 -1.29 -10.90 -2.75
C PRO A 94 0.07 -10.63 -2.09
N ALA A 95 1.09 -11.42 -2.42
CA ALA A 95 2.46 -11.25 -1.91
C ALA A 95 3.06 -9.90 -2.36
N ASP A 96 3.03 -9.61 -3.66
CA ASP A 96 3.56 -8.36 -4.22
C ASP A 96 2.77 -7.15 -3.67
N THR A 97 1.46 -7.31 -3.50
CA THR A 97 0.60 -6.28 -2.92
C THR A 97 0.96 -6.01 -1.46
N LEU A 98 1.18 -7.06 -0.65
CA LEU A 98 1.64 -6.93 0.74
C LEU A 98 2.96 -6.18 0.82
N GLU A 99 3.89 -6.53 -0.07
CA GLU A 99 5.21 -5.92 -0.13
C GLU A 99 5.13 -4.42 -0.49
N LEU A 100 4.28 -4.05 -1.44
CA LEU A 100 4.07 -2.67 -1.85
C LEU A 100 3.18 -1.86 -0.90
N LEU A 101 2.35 -2.50 -0.08
CA LEU A 101 1.34 -1.83 0.73
C LEU A 101 1.90 -0.67 1.60
N PRO A 102 3.07 -0.78 2.26
CA PRO A 102 3.66 0.35 2.99
C PRO A 102 3.92 1.58 2.12
N LEU A 103 4.34 1.40 0.86
CA LEU A 103 4.52 2.50 -0.10
C LEU A 103 3.17 3.06 -0.55
N VAL A 104 2.17 2.21 -0.78
CA VAL A 104 0.82 2.62 -1.18
C VAL A 104 0.13 3.48 -0.10
N ILE A 105 0.32 3.11 1.18
CA ILE A 105 -0.19 3.85 2.33
C ILE A 105 0.49 5.22 2.43
N ASP A 106 1.82 5.27 2.39
CA ASP A 106 2.61 6.49 2.58
C ASP A 106 2.76 7.32 1.29
N GLN A 107 2.17 6.86 0.16
CA GLN A 107 2.32 7.45 -1.17
C GLN A 107 2.19 8.99 -1.19
N PRO A 108 1.13 9.61 -0.62
CA PRO A 108 1.01 11.07 -0.66
C PRO A 108 2.19 11.78 0.00
N ARG A 109 2.61 11.29 1.17
CA ARG A 109 3.74 11.84 1.92
C ARG A 109 5.06 11.62 1.20
N LEU A 110 5.30 10.43 0.66
CA LEU A 110 6.49 10.11 -0.12
C LEU A 110 6.61 11.05 -1.33
N CYS A 111 5.56 11.19 -2.13
CA CYS A 111 5.56 12.05 -3.32
C CYS A 111 5.81 13.52 -2.97
N THR A 112 5.18 14.04 -1.90
CA THR A 112 5.46 15.41 -1.43
C THR A 112 6.93 15.60 -1.02
N ILE A 113 7.53 14.61 -0.36
CA ILE A 113 8.93 14.70 0.07
C ILE A 113 9.87 14.62 -1.14
N VAL A 114 9.58 13.77 -2.12
CA VAL A 114 10.33 13.69 -3.39
C VAL A 114 10.26 15.02 -4.15
N GLU A 115 9.08 15.61 -4.27
CA GLU A 115 8.89 16.91 -4.92
C GLU A 115 9.73 18.00 -4.23
N ARG A 116 9.64 18.09 -2.90
CA ARG A 116 10.44 19.04 -2.11
C ARG A 116 11.94 18.78 -2.24
N HIS A 117 12.35 17.52 -2.35
CA HIS A 117 13.75 17.17 -2.59
C HIS A 117 14.21 17.66 -3.97
N ALA A 118 13.42 17.44 -5.03
CA ALA A 118 13.72 17.91 -6.38
C ALA A 118 13.79 19.44 -6.48
N GLN A 119 13.00 20.15 -5.68
CA GLN A 119 13.04 21.62 -5.56
C GLN A 119 14.22 22.14 -4.69
N GLY A 120 15.02 21.25 -4.10
CA GLY A 120 16.12 21.62 -3.20
C GLY A 120 15.68 22.07 -1.80
N LEU A 121 14.39 21.96 -1.47
CA LEU A 121 13.83 22.30 -0.14
C LEU A 121 14.15 21.25 0.92
N VAL A 122 14.34 19.99 0.49
CA VAL A 122 14.79 18.88 1.34
C VAL A 122 16.16 18.42 0.86
N SER A 123 17.16 18.46 1.75
CA SER A 123 18.50 17.95 1.42
C SER A 123 18.49 16.43 1.24
N ARG A 124 19.50 15.87 0.56
CA ARG A 124 19.64 14.41 0.43
C ARG A 124 19.68 13.72 1.80
N THR A 125 20.41 14.30 2.76
CA THR A 125 20.46 13.78 4.14
C THR A 125 19.08 13.79 4.81
N GLY A 126 18.31 14.87 4.65
CA GLY A 126 16.95 14.95 5.20
C GLY A 126 16.02 13.90 4.59
N PHE A 127 16.12 13.68 3.28
CA PHE A 127 15.39 12.61 2.59
C PHE A 127 15.75 11.22 3.14
N LEU A 128 17.04 10.90 3.27
CA LEU A 128 17.49 9.61 3.81
C LEU A 128 17.06 9.39 5.26
N SER A 129 17.03 10.43 6.09
CA SER A 129 16.51 10.34 7.47
C SER A 129 15.02 9.99 7.50
N VAL A 130 14.23 10.47 6.54
CA VAL A 130 12.82 10.06 6.41
C VAL A 130 12.73 8.58 6.04
N LEU A 131 13.49 8.13 5.03
CA LEU A 131 13.47 6.75 4.57
C LEU A 131 13.91 5.75 5.65
N ALA A 132 14.90 6.12 6.47
CA ALA A 132 15.39 5.26 7.55
C ALA A 132 14.26 4.86 8.51
N ASN A 133 13.36 5.81 8.81
CA ASN A 133 12.23 5.63 9.72
C ASN A 133 10.95 5.12 9.03
N ALA A 134 10.94 4.99 7.70
CA ALA A 134 9.78 4.49 6.97
C ALA A 134 9.59 2.97 7.19
N GLY A 135 8.35 2.49 7.14
CA GLY A 135 8.04 1.05 7.23
C GLY A 135 8.22 0.29 5.91
N TYR A 136 8.98 0.82 4.95
CA TYR A 136 9.13 0.22 3.62
C TYR A 136 9.97 -1.06 3.65
N PRO A 137 9.75 -1.99 2.70
CA PRO A 137 10.58 -3.18 2.59
C PRO A 137 12.05 -2.82 2.28
N PRO A 138 13.01 -3.65 2.72
CA PRO A 138 14.44 -3.33 2.60
C PRO A 138 14.92 -3.03 1.18
N HIS A 139 14.45 -3.78 0.18
CA HIS A 139 14.83 -3.58 -1.21
C HIS A 139 14.33 -2.22 -1.74
N ALA A 140 13.11 -1.80 -1.37
CA ALA A 140 12.57 -0.49 -1.76
C ALA A 140 13.34 0.65 -1.09
N LYS A 141 13.71 0.51 0.19
CA LYS A 141 14.59 1.48 0.88
C LYS A 141 15.93 1.61 0.18
N LEU A 142 16.53 0.49 -0.19
CA LEU A 142 17.80 0.46 -0.92
C LEU A 142 17.64 1.18 -2.26
N TRP A 143 16.59 0.86 -3.01
CA TRP A 143 16.28 1.50 -4.28
C TRP A 143 16.15 3.03 -4.15
N LEU A 144 15.32 3.50 -3.22
CA LEU A 144 15.10 4.93 -2.95
C LEU A 144 16.38 5.65 -2.49
N THR A 145 17.25 4.95 -1.76
CA THR A 145 18.56 5.45 -1.31
C THR A 145 19.57 5.64 -2.44
N HIS A 146 19.39 4.94 -3.55
CA HIS A 146 20.27 5.06 -4.73
C HIS A 146 19.63 5.78 -5.92
N ALA A 147 18.32 6.00 -5.89
CA ALA A 147 17.61 6.73 -6.92
C ALA A 147 18.04 8.19 -7.01
N ASP A 148 18.29 8.63 -8.24
CA ASP A 148 18.46 10.03 -8.61
C ASP A 148 17.10 10.74 -8.73
N ALA A 149 17.13 12.05 -8.99
CA ALA A 149 15.91 12.86 -9.06
C ALA A 149 14.94 12.39 -10.14
N ASP A 150 15.45 11.97 -11.30
CA ASP A 150 14.64 11.52 -12.43
C ASP A 150 13.94 10.19 -12.12
N ALA A 151 14.66 9.24 -11.52
CA ALA A 151 14.08 7.97 -11.09
C ALA A 151 13.03 8.17 -9.99
N LEU A 152 13.28 9.07 -9.02
CA LEU A 152 12.30 9.40 -7.98
C LEU A 152 11.05 10.07 -8.56
N ALA A 153 11.19 10.99 -9.52
CA ALA A 153 10.07 11.61 -10.21
C ALA A 153 9.25 10.55 -10.97
N ALA A 154 9.90 9.67 -11.72
CA ALA A 154 9.26 8.60 -12.47
C ALA A 154 8.57 7.56 -11.57
N LEU A 155 9.05 7.34 -10.34
CA LEU A 155 8.35 6.55 -9.32
C LEU A 155 7.05 7.24 -8.90
N CYS A 156 7.11 8.54 -8.59
CA CYS A 156 5.94 9.31 -8.15
C CYS A 156 4.88 9.42 -9.24
N GLU A 157 5.27 9.56 -10.51
CA GLU A 157 4.38 9.52 -11.67
C GLU A 157 3.62 8.19 -11.75
N ARG A 158 4.33 7.05 -11.66
CA ARG A 158 3.72 5.71 -11.70
C ARG A 158 2.77 5.46 -10.53
N LEU A 159 3.18 5.86 -9.31
CA LEU A 159 2.34 5.80 -8.12
C LEU A 159 1.06 6.63 -8.31
N SER A 160 1.17 7.83 -8.87
CA SER A 160 0.03 8.73 -9.11
C SER A 160 -0.91 8.21 -10.21
N ALA A 161 -0.36 7.53 -11.22
CA ALA A 161 -1.12 6.84 -12.26
C ALA A 161 -1.78 5.54 -11.76
N GLY A 162 -1.39 5.04 -10.59
CA GLY A 162 -1.85 3.75 -10.07
C GLY A 162 -1.26 2.53 -10.79
N ASP A 163 -0.12 2.69 -11.47
CA ASP A 163 0.59 1.60 -12.16
C ASP A 163 1.52 0.86 -11.18
N TYR A 164 0.93 0.18 -10.19
CA TYR A 164 1.71 -0.47 -9.14
C TYR A 164 2.49 -1.69 -9.64
N ALA A 165 2.05 -2.32 -10.73
CA ALA A 165 2.81 -3.36 -11.41
C ALA A 165 4.14 -2.83 -11.96
N ALA A 166 4.14 -1.63 -12.58
CA ALA A 166 5.39 -1.00 -13.00
C ALA A 166 6.23 -0.53 -11.80
N VAL A 167 5.60 -0.11 -10.70
CA VAL A 167 6.33 0.22 -9.46
C VAL A 167 7.06 -1.00 -8.91
N ALA A 168 6.41 -2.16 -8.79
CA ALA A 168 7.06 -3.41 -8.35
C ALA A 168 8.31 -3.71 -9.20
N ARG A 169 8.14 -3.79 -10.53
CA ARG A 169 9.25 -4.03 -11.46
C ARG A 169 10.36 -2.99 -11.37
N MET A 170 10.01 -1.74 -11.14
CA MET A 170 10.97 -0.66 -11.00
C MET A 170 11.86 -0.86 -9.76
N LEU A 171 11.27 -1.26 -8.63
CA LEU A 171 11.95 -1.49 -7.36
C LEU A 171 12.84 -2.75 -7.35
N GLU A 172 12.57 -3.72 -8.23
CA GLU A 172 13.40 -4.92 -8.43
C GLU A 172 14.68 -4.66 -9.25
N SER A 173 14.77 -3.50 -9.90
CA SER A 173 15.86 -3.14 -10.81
C SER A 173 16.74 -2.01 -10.26
N ALA A 174 17.95 -1.85 -10.78
CA ALA A 174 18.79 -0.71 -10.39
C ALA A 174 18.12 0.62 -10.80
N PRO A 175 18.10 1.65 -9.93
CA PRO A 175 17.51 2.94 -10.27
C PRO A 175 18.19 3.57 -11.48
N GLY A 176 17.40 4.26 -12.32
CA GLY A 176 17.90 4.91 -13.54
C GLY A 176 18.13 3.96 -14.73
N ARG A 177 17.96 2.64 -14.56
CA ARG A 177 17.90 1.71 -15.69
C ARG A 177 16.47 1.69 -16.22
N ALA A 178 16.28 1.93 -17.52
CA ALA A 178 14.99 1.69 -18.16
C ALA A 178 14.62 0.20 -17.94
N PRO A 179 13.35 -0.12 -17.56
CA PRO A 179 12.93 -1.50 -17.42
C PRO A 179 13.18 -2.20 -18.76
N GLN A 180 13.93 -3.31 -18.74
CA GLN A 180 14.06 -4.12 -19.94
C GLN A 180 12.67 -4.65 -20.32
N PRO A 181 12.29 -4.61 -21.60
CA PRO A 181 11.02 -5.19 -22.02
C PRO A 181 10.97 -6.66 -21.60
N ASP A 182 9.83 -7.09 -21.10
CA ASP A 182 9.58 -8.48 -20.70
C ASP A 182 9.88 -9.38 -21.91
N PRO A 183 10.83 -10.34 -21.82
CA PRO A 183 11.09 -11.27 -22.91
C PRO A 183 9.91 -12.22 -23.20
N ARG A 184 8.82 -12.15 -22.42
CA ARG A 184 7.61 -12.96 -22.56
C ARG A 184 6.39 -12.18 -23.08
N ALA A 185 6.53 -10.89 -23.39
CA ALA A 185 5.47 -10.07 -24.01
C ALA A 185 5.32 -10.33 -25.51
#